data_AF-A0A7C4B1K9-F1
#
_entry.id   AF-A0A7C4B1K9-F1
#
_cell.length_a   1.000
_cell.length_b   1.000
_cell.length_c   1.000
_cell.angle_alpha   90.00
_cell.angle_beta   90.00
_cell.angle_gamma   90.00
#
_symmetry.space_group_name_H-M   'P 1'
#
loop_
_entity.id
_entity.type
_entity.pdbx_description
1 polymer ?
#
loop_
_entity_poly.entity_id
_entity_poly.type
_entity_poly.pdbx_seq_one_letter_code
_entity_poly.pdbx_strand_id
1 'polypeptide(L)'
;MRLKGIIKTVLCAFVTILLVSAVFPGIIKKAPAEGNAAPEVQGAPEEEIYIANVNLSDLPAPEETGRAYVAFTFDDGYSSDYYLAYGILKKYGIHGTSYIIPMYQDENVPYTLTWDEIREMRSYGWDFGCHTYAHSDLTK
;
A
#
# COMPACT_ATOMS: atom_id res chain seq x y z
N MET A 1 -14.29 -22.34 -5.62
CA MET A 1 -12.87 -22.64 -5.32
C MET A 1 -11.95 -21.86 -6.27
N ARG A 2 -11.51 -20.66 -5.89
CA ARG A 2 -10.56 -19.82 -6.65
C ARG A 2 -9.28 -19.49 -5.84
N LEU A 3 -8.85 -20.44 -5.00
CA LEU A 3 -7.63 -20.34 -4.18
C LEU A 3 -6.36 -20.12 -5.03
N LYS A 4 -6.37 -20.52 -6.31
CA LYS A 4 -5.23 -20.40 -7.23
C LYS A 4 -4.97 -18.97 -7.74
N GLY A 5 -5.96 -18.07 -7.66
CA GLY A 5 -5.82 -16.68 -8.12
C GLY A 5 -5.12 -15.78 -7.11
N ILE A 6 -5.53 -15.89 -5.84
CA ILE A 6 -5.00 -15.09 -4.71
C ILE A 6 -3.51 -15.43 -4.48
N ILE A 7 -3.13 -16.70 -4.60
CA ILE A 7 -1.72 -17.12 -4.49
C ILE A 7 -0.87 -16.51 -5.61
N LYS A 8 -1.41 -16.32 -6.83
CA LYS A 8 -0.64 -15.70 -7.94
C LYS A 8 -0.44 -14.21 -7.74
N THR A 9 -1.42 -13.48 -7.22
CA THR A 9 -1.33 -12.02 -7.03
C THR A 9 -0.40 -11.65 -5.88
N VAL A 10 -0.49 -12.36 -4.74
CA VAL A 10 0.43 -12.17 -3.60
C VAL A 10 1.85 -12.59 -3.98
N LEU A 11 2.02 -13.69 -4.72
CA LEU A 11 3.35 -14.13 -5.17
C LEU A 11 3.98 -13.14 -6.16
N CYS A 12 3.20 -12.45 -6.99
CA CYS A 12 3.73 -11.49 -7.96
C CYS A 12 4.37 -10.26 -7.27
N ALA A 13 3.70 -9.69 -6.26
CA ALA A 13 4.21 -8.54 -5.50
C ALA A 13 5.41 -8.91 -4.60
N PHE A 14 5.39 -10.08 -3.98
CA PHE A 14 6.53 -10.58 -3.19
C PHE A 14 7.75 -10.87 -4.06
N VAL A 15 7.57 -11.40 -5.27
CA VAL A 15 8.67 -11.66 -6.21
C VAL A 15 9.26 -10.35 -6.72
N THR A 16 8.48 -9.27 -6.91
CA THR A 16 9.04 -7.97 -7.31
C THR A 16 9.84 -7.32 -6.18
N ILE A 17 9.33 -7.32 -4.95
CA ILE A 17 10.04 -6.71 -3.79
C ILE A 17 11.34 -7.49 -3.47
N LEU A 18 11.30 -8.83 -3.50
CA LEU A 18 12.49 -9.66 -3.29
C LEU A 18 13.48 -9.54 -4.45
N LEU A 19 13.03 -9.51 -5.71
CA LEU A 19 13.92 -9.31 -6.86
C LEU A 19 14.59 -7.94 -6.83
N VAL A 20 13.88 -6.87 -6.48
CA VAL A 20 14.49 -5.53 -6.35
C VAL A 20 15.54 -5.53 -5.23
N SER A 21 15.30 -6.21 -4.10
CA SER A 21 16.28 -6.33 -3.03
C SER A 21 17.49 -7.21 -3.36
N ALA A 22 17.30 -8.26 -4.18
CA ALA A 22 18.33 -9.22 -4.54
C ALA A 22 19.17 -8.78 -5.75
N VAL A 23 18.59 -8.01 -6.66
CA VAL A 23 19.27 -7.48 -7.86
C VAL A 23 19.98 -6.16 -7.54
N PHE A 24 19.52 -5.41 -6.52
CA PHE A 24 20.12 -4.14 -6.14
C PHE A 24 20.27 -3.98 -4.62
N PRO A 25 21.31 -4.58 -4.01
CA PRO A 25 21.63 -4.30 -2.62
C PRO A 25 21.99 -2.81 -2.45
N GLY A 26 21.07 -2.03 -1.86
CA GLY A 26 21.28 -0.61 -1.53
C GLY A 26 20.32 0.40 -2.18
N ILE A 27 19.39 -0.01 -3.04
CA ILE A 27 18.43 0.93 -3.69
C ILE A 27 17.31 1.38 -2.74
N ILE A 28 16.82 0.50 -1.86
CA ILE A 28 15.79 0.90 -0.89
C ILE A 28 16.49 1.55 0.31
N LYS A 29 16.70 2.86 0.23
CA LYS A 29 17.12 3.68 1.38
C LYS A 29 15.88 4.12 2.16
N LYS A 30 15.97 4.05 3.49
CA LYS A 30 14.95 4.58 4.40
C LYS A 30 14.77 6.07 4.13
N ALA A 31 13.56 6.51 3.79
CA ALA A 31 13.25 7.93 3.72
C ALA A 31 13.49 8.59 5.09
N PRO A 32 14.11 9.78 5.16
CA PRO A 32 14.31 10.48 6.41
C PRO A 32 12.94 10.72 7.09
N ALA A 33 12.88 10.43 8.39
CA ALA A 33 11.65 10.43 9.15
C ALA A 33 11.28 11.85 9.60
N GLU A 34 10.92 12.77 8.70
CA GLU A 34 10.34 14.06 9.10
C GLU A 34 9.27 14.55 8.12
N GLY A 35 8.04 14.66 8.65
CA GLY A 35 6.94 15.43 8.06
C GLY A 35 6.12 14.70 6.98
N ASN A 36 4.81 14.92 7.00
CA ASN A 36 3.86 14.48 5.96
C ASN A 36 4.06 15.21 4.62
N ALA A 37 5.28 15.64 4.31
CA ALA A 37 5.65 16.30 3.07
C ALA A 37 6.80 15.50 2.46
N ALA A 38 6.69 15.19 1.16
CA ALA A 38 7.81 14.61 0.43
C ALA A 38 9.04 15.51 0.61
N PRO A 39 10.20 14.98 1.06
CA PRO A 39 11.38 15.80 1.27
C PRO A 39 11.79 16.45 -0.05
N GLU A 40 12.06 17.75 -0.01
CA GLU A 40 12.60 18.50 -1.13
C GLU A 40 14.05 18.04 -1.36
N VAL A 41 14.24 17.05 -2.25
CA VAL A 41 15.57 16.52 -2.56
C VAL A 41 16.14 17.22 -3.79
N GLN A 42 16.83 18.34 -3.58
CA GLN A 42 17.80 18.84 -4.56
C GLN A 42 18.99 17.86 -4.59
N GLY A 43 19.27 17.24 -5.74
CA GLY A 43 20.49 16.42 -5.96
C GLY A 43 20.33 14.90 -5.89
N ALA A 44 19.11 14.38 -5.95
CA ALA A 44 18.84 12.95 -6.12
C ALA A 44 19.31 12.42 -7.49
N PRO A 45 20.07 11.31 -7.58
CA PRO A 45 20.38 10.69 -8.86
C PRO A 45 19.10 10.13 -9.52
N GLU A 46 18.98 10.30 -10.84
CA GLU A 46 17.78 10.00 -11.66
C GLU A 46 17.32 8.52 -11.64
N GLU A 47 18.12 7.62 -11.06
CA GLU A 47 17.90 6.17 -11.04
C GLU A 47 17.38 5.64 -9.67
N GLU A 48 17.18 6.49 -8.67
CA GLU A 48 16.62 6.08 -7.38
C GLU A 48 15.08 6.08 -7.41
N ILE A 49 14.46 4.91 -7.11
CA ILE A 49 13.00 4.81 -6.95
C ILE A 49 12.62 5.43 -5.61
N TYR A 50 11.90 6.55 -5.67
CA TYR A 50 11.32 7.20 -4.50
C TYR A 50 10.02 6.49 -4.11
N ILE A 51 10.08 5.67 -3.06
CA ILE A 51 8.86 5.23 -2.38
C ILE A 51 8.40 6.39 -1.51
N ALA A 52 7.50 7.20 -2.04
CA ALA A 52 6.94 8.30 -1.29
C ALA A 52 6.12 7.72 -0.12
N ASN A 53 6.39 8.21 1.09
CA ASN A 53 5.61 7.85 2.27
C ASN A 53 4.37 8.75 2.38
N VAL A 54 3.65 8.87 1.27
CA VAL A 54 2.46 9.71 1.12
C VAL A 54 1.35 8.83 0.56
N ASN A 55 0.12 9.12 0.95
CA ASN A 55 -1.02 8.36 0.46
C ASN A 55 -1.22 8.66 -1.02
N LEU A 56 -1.88 7.74 -1.74
CA LEU A 56 -2.17 7.94 -3.16
C LEU A 56 -2.94 9.25 -3.41
N SER A 57 -3.79 9.64 -2.47
CA SER A 57 -4.56 10.89 -2.45
C SER A 57 -3.70 12.15 -2.34
N ASP A 58 -2.48 12.03 -1.81
CA ASP A 58 -1.57 13.13 -1.52
C ASP A 58 -0.39 13.21 -2.53
N LEU A 59 -0.33 12.28 -3.50
CA LEU A 59 0.75 12.25 -4.49
C LEU A 59 0.60 13.39 -5.51
N PRO A 60 1.63 14.26 -5.69
CA PRO A 60 1.64 15.22 -6.79
C PRO A 60 1.75 14.50 -8.13
N ALA A 61 1.34 15.16 -9.21
CA ALA A 61 1.37 14.53 -10.50
C ALA A 61 2.83 14.23 -10.93
N PRO A 62 3.11 13.09 -11.59
CA PRO A 62 4.47 12.75 -12.03
C PRO A 62 5.12 13.85 -12.87
N GLU A 63 4.34 14.51 -13.75
CA GLU A 63 4.80 15.63 -14.57
C GLU A 63 5.22 16.88 -13.79
N GLU A 64 4.65 17.10 -12.60
CA GLU A 64 4.99 18.24 -11.74
C GLU A 64 6.35 18.04 -11.07
N THR A 65 6.71 16.77 -10.83
CA THR A 65 7.89 16.42 -10.03
C THR A 65 9.02 15.81 -10.85
N GLY A 66 8.74 15.39 -12.09
CA GLY A 66 9.68 14.64 -12.93
C GLY A 66 10.05 13.28 -12.35
N ARG A 67 9.23 12.73 -11.43
CA ARG A 67 9.52 11.50 -10.68
C ARG A 67 8.48 10.42 -10.95
N ALA A 68 8.94 9.17 -11.00
CA ALA A 68 8.07 8.01 -10.96
C ALA A 68 7.72 7.66 -9.51
N TYR A 69 6.44 7.36 -9.26
CA TYR A 69 5.93 6.95 -7.96
C TYR A 69 5.53 5.47 -7.98
N VAL A 70 5.71 4.81 -6.83
CA VAL A 70 5.16 3.48 -6.57
C VAL A 70 4.21 3.60 -5.40
N ALA A 71 2.94 3.24 -5.62
CA ALA A 71 1.91 3.18 -4.59
C ALA A 71 1.58 1.72 -4.27
N PHE A 72 1.48 1.39 -2.98
CA PHE A 72 1.03 0.08 -2.51
C PHE A 72 -0.46 0.15 -2.20
N THR A 73 -1.26 -0.50 -3.04
CA THR A 73 -2.71 -0.58 -2.89
C THR A 73 -3.17 -2.01 -2.67
N PHE A 74 -4.22 -2.16 -1.86
CA PHE A 74 -4.81 -3.44 -1.50
C PHE A 74 -6.33 -3.34 -1.65
N ASP A 75 -6.93 -4.33 -2.31
CA ASP A 75 -8.37 -4.37 -2.54
C ASP A 75 -9.06 -5.33 -1.55
N ASP A 76 -10.38 -5.22 -1.48
CA ASP A 76 -11.32 -6.06 -0.72
C ASP A 76 -11.26 -5.98 0.83
N GLY A 77 -10.18 -5.44 1.40
CA GLY A 77 -10.05 -5.29 2.86
C GLY A 77 -9.89 -6.62 3.60
N TYR A 78 -9.07 -7.54 3.08
CA TYR A 78 -8.75 -8.80 3.75
C TYR A 78 -7.83 -8.60 4.96
N SER A 79 -7.90 -9.51 5.94
CA SER A 79 -7.08 -9.45 7.15
C SER A 79 -5.58 -9.58 6.88
N SER A 80 -5.17 -10.11 5.72
CA SER A 80 -3.78 -10.12 5.27
C SER A 80 -3.17 -8.73 5.16
N ASP A 81 -3.98 -7.70 4.91
CA ASP A 81 -3.54 -6.31 4.88
C ASP A 81 -2.96 -5.91 6.24
N TYR A 82 -3.59 -6.35 7.34
CA TYR A 82 -3.13 -6.09 8.69
C TYR A 82 -1.96 -7.00 9.10
N TYR A 83 -2.14 -8.32 9.01
CA TYR A 83 -1.18 -9.29 9.56
C TYR A 83 0.10 -9.44 8.74
N LEU A 84 0.07 -9.10 7.44
CA LEU A 84 1.21 -9.24 6.54
C LEU A 84 1.66 -7.89 5.99
N ALA A 85 0.81 -7.22 5.20
CA ALA A 85 1.24 -6.03 4.44
C ALA A 85 1.62 -4.88 5.36
N TYR A 86 0.74 -4.50 6.27
CA TYR A 86 0.96 -3.45 7.27
C TYR A 86 2.20 -3.75 8.10
N GLY A 87 2.34 -4.97 8.63
CA GLY A 87 3.51 -5.38 9.41
C GLY A 87 4.84 -5.34 8.63
N ILE A 88 4.83 -5.67 7.33
CA ILE A 88 6.03 -5.62 6.48
C ILE A 88 6.36 -4.17 6.13
N LEU A 89 5.42 -3.41 5.57
CA LEU A 89 5.65 -2.04 5.11
C LEU A 89 6.00 -1.10 6.28
N LYS A 90 5.38 -1.29 7.45
CA LYS A 90 5.72 -0.57 8.70
C LYS A 90 7.19 -0.72 9.09
N LYS A 91 7.83 -1.88 8.87
CA LYS A 91 9.28 -2.06 9.15
C LYS A 91 10.17 -1.17 8.29
N TYR A 92 9.70 -0.79 7.11
CA TYR A 92 10.42 0.07 6.17
C TYR A 92 9.95 1.54 6.23
N GLY A 93 8.99 1.87 7.10
CA GLY A 93 8.41 3.21 7.18
C GLY A 93 7.61 3.57 5.93
N ILE A 94 6.97 2.59 5.30
CA ILE A 94 6.14 2.77 4.09
C ILE A 94 4.67 2.64 4.47
N HIS A 95 3.85 3.57 4.01
CA HIS A 95 2.39 3.52 4.11
C HIS A 95 1.77 2.90 2.86
N GLY A 96 0.60 2.29 3.01
CA GLY A 96 -0.21 1.75 1.92
C GLY A 96 -1.63 2.29 1.99
N THR A 97 -2.42 1.96 0.97
CA THR A 97 -3.84 2.29 0.89
C THR A 97 -4.67 1.02 0.71
N SER A 98 -5.61 0.76 1.62
CA SER A 98 -6.56 -0.36 1.48
C SER A 98 -7.93 0.16 1.03
N TYR A 99 -8.45 -0.36 -0.09
CA TYR A 99 -9.81 -0.14 -0.55
C TYR A 99 -10.72 -1.22 0.02
N ILE A 100 -11.50 -0.86 1.05
CA ILE A 100 -12.33 -1.80 1.79
C ILE A 100 -13.74 -1.86 1.22
N ILE A 101 -14.44 -2.97 1.49
CA ILE A 101 -15.86 -3.17 1.19
C ILE A 101 -16.61 -3.05 2.53
N PRO A 102 -17.13 -1.87 2.93
CA PRO A 102 -17.64 -1.64 4.28
C PRO A 102 -18.64 -2.67 4.79
N MET A 103 -19.49 -3.23 3.91
CA MET A 103 -20.40 -4.32 4.27
C MET A 103 -19.66 -5.52 4.89
N TYR A 104 -18.46 -5.86 4.41
CA TYR A 104 -17.67 -6.95 4.97
C TYR A 104 -17.21 -6.66 6.40
N GLN A 105 -16.88 -5.42 6.71
CA GLN A 105 -16.51 -4.98 8.07
C GLN A 105 -17.75 -4.97 8.97
N ASP A 106 -18.86 -4.41 8.48
CA ASP A 106 -20.11 -4.28 9.23
C ASP A 106 -20.73 -5.65 9.56
N GLU A 107 -20.64 -6.61 8.63
CA GLU A 107 -21.15 -7.98 8.81
C GLU A 107 -20.14 -8.95 9.45
N ASN A 108 -18.93 -8.49 9.79
CA ASN A 108 -17.84 -9.31 10.34
C ASN A 108 -17.56 -10.55 9.46
N VAL A 109 -17.46 -10.34 8.15
CA VAL A 109 -17.14 -11.41 7.19
C VAL A 109 -15.79 -12.04 7.58
N PRO A 110 -15.66 -13.38 7.63
CA PRO A 110 -14.40 -14.01 8.00
C PRO A 110 -13.24 -13.60 7.10
N TYR A 111 -12.05 -13.47 7.71
CA TYR A 111 -10.80 -13.10 7.05
C TYR A 111 -10.76 -11.69 6.46
N THR A 112 -11.62 -10.79 6.90
CA THR A 112 -11.56 -9.36 6.55
C THR A 112 -11.04 -8.54 7.73
N LEU A 113 -10.64 -7.31 7.45
CA LEU A 113 -10.25 -6.35 8.48
C LEU A 113 -11.44 -6.04 9.39
N THR A 114 -11.16 -5.91 10.67
CA THR A 114 -12.09 -5.36 11.66
C THR A 114 -12.00 -3.82 11.69
N TRP A 115 -13.05 -3.17 12.19
CA TRP A 115 -13.02 -1.71 12.40
C TRP A 115 -11.91 -1.26 13.36
N ASP A 116 -11.52 -2.09 14.33
CA ASP A 116 -10.44 -1.76 15.26
C ASP A 116 -9.06 -1.85 14.59
N GLU A 117 -8.80 -2.89 13.80
CA GLU A 117 -7.59 -3.00 12.97
C GLU A 117 -7.48 -1.83 11.98
N ILE A 118 -8.58 -1.43 11.34
CA ILE A 118 -8.64 -0.27 10.45
C ILE A 118 -8.24 1.02 11.19
N ARG A 119 -8.78 1.25 12.40
CA ARG A 119 -8.44 2.43 13.21
C ARG A 119 -6.97 2.42 13.61
N GLU A 120 -6.43 1.27 14.00
CA GLU A 120 -5.01 1.12 14.33
C GLU A 120 -4.12 1.45 13.13
N MET A 121 -4.37 0.82 11.99
CA MET A 121 -3.64 1.07 10.75
C MET A 121 -3.69 2.55 10.36
N ARG A 122 -4.87 3.17 10.43
CA ARG A 122 -5.07 4.59 10.10
C ARG A 122 -4.33 5.51 11.06
N SER A 123 -4.25 5.17 12.34
CA SER A 123 -3.49 5.94 13.33
C SER A 123 -1.98 5.98 13.05
N TYR A 124 -1.46 4.98 12.31
CA TYR A 124 -0.07 4.91 11.86
C TYR A 124 0.17 5.63 10.53
N GLY A 125 -0.89 6.05 9.82
CA GLY A 125 -0.78 6.72 8.51
C GLY A 125 -1.14 5.84 7.31
N TRP A 126 -1.70 4.64 7.53
CA TRP A 126 -2.30 3.85 6.45
C TRP A 126 -3.60 4.50 5.97
N ASP A 127 -3.80 4.60 4.65
CA ASP A 127 -5.03 5.19 4.11
C ASP A 127 -6.08 4.14 3.74
N PHE A 128 -7.32 4.59 3.69
CA PHE A 128 -8.48 3.75 3.43
C PHE A 128 -9.40 4.41 2.41
N GLY A 129 -9.67 3.68 1.32
CA GLY A 129 -10.64 4.05 0.30
C GLY A 129 -11.84 3.10 0.29
N CYS A 130 -12.84 3.41 -0.54
CA CYS A 130 -14.02 2.58 -0.73
C CYS A 130 -13.88 1.72 -1.99
N HIS A 131 -14.08 0.40 -1.86
CA HIS A 131 -14.20 -0.56 -2.95
C HIS A 131 -15.67 -0.91 -3.23
N THR A 132 -16.52 0.12 -3.20
CA THR A 132 -18.00 0.06 -3.10
C THR A 132 -18.51 -0.50 -1.77
N TYR A 133 -19.79 -0.26 -1.44
CA TYR A 133 -20.36 -0.74 -0.18
C TYR A 133 -20.42 -2.28 -0.10
N ALA A 134 -20.91 -2.93 -1.17
CA ALA A 134 -21.23 -4.35 -1.19
C ALA A 134 -20.51 -5.13 -2.31
N HIS A 135 -19.47 -4.55 -2.92
CA HIS A 135 -18.73 -5.14 -4.05
C HIS A 135 -19.64 -5.52 -5.23
N SER A 136 -20.60 -4.65 -5.51
CA SER A 136 -21.53 -4.83 -6.64
C SER A 136 -20.83 -4.53 -7.96
N ASP A 137 -21.26 -5.22 -9.02
CA ASP A 137 -20.81 -4.96 -10.39
C ASP A 137 -21.36 -3.61 -10.87
N LEU A 138 -20.52 -2.58 -10.89
CA LEU A 138 -20.89 -1.22 -11.27
C LEU A 138 -21.14 -1.03 -12.78
N THR A 139 -20.96 -2.07 -13.59
CA THR A 139 -21.26 -2.00 -15.03
C THR A 139 -22.72 -2.34 -15.36
N LYS A 140 -23.54 -2.59 -14.33
CA LYS A 140 -24.94 -3.05 -14.44
C LYS A 140 -25.92 -2.10 -13.78
#